data_AF-A0A368YVG3-F1
#
_entry.id   AF-A0A368YVG3-F1
#
_cell.length_a   1.000
_cell.length_b   1.000
_cell.length_c   1.000
_cell.angle_alpha   90.00
_cell.angle_beta   90.00
_cell.angle_gamma   90.00
#
_symmetry.space_group_name_H-M   'P 1'
#
loop_
_entity.id
_entity.type
_entity.pdbx_description
1 polymer ?
#
loop_
_entity_poly.entity_id
_entity_poly.type
_entity_poly.pdbx_seq_one_letter_code
_entity_poly.pdbx_strand_id
1 'polypeptide(L)'
;MLRELPPELKLLILNAAILLVAYLGLYPSMRKITVNRMMVVDMVLTALALIVAAALFRGSDTPFSLILFQTNWAVFSILTMAVMEIPLFIWFCRKHGIDISGSD
;
A
#
# COMPACT_ATOMS: atom_id res chain seq x y z
N MET A 1 -5.74 -9.86 20.35
CA MET A 1 -4.34 -9.99 19.90
C MET A 1 -3.80 -8.75 19.16
N LEU A 2 -4.63 -7.91 18.49
CA LEU A 2 -4.17 -6.69 17.79
C LEU A 2 -3.99 -5.42 18.65
N ARG A 3 -4.45 -5.40 19.92
CA ARG A 3 -4.40 -4.20 20.76
C ARG A 3 -2.97 -3.82 21.19
N GLU A 4 -2.12 -4.81 21.45
CA GLU A 4 -0.76 -4.66 22.01
C GLU A 4 0.32 -4.27 20.97
N LEU A 5 0.00 -4.25 19.67
CA LEU A 5 1.01 -3.99 18.65
C LEU A 5 1.38 -2.49 18.57
N PRO A 6 2.66 -2.16 18.30
CA PRO A 6 3.08 -0.80 18.00
C PRO A 6 2.23 -0.18 16.89
N PRO A 7 1.91 1.12 16.97
CA PRO A 7 1.15 1.85 15.95
C PRO A 7 1.71 1.65 14.54
N GLU A 8 3.03 1.70 14.39
CA GLU A 8 3.75 1.51 13.13
C GLU A 8 3.47 0.12 12.54
N LEU A 9 3.54 -0.90 13.38
CA LEU A 9 3.34 -2.28 12.95
C LEU A 9 1.88 -2.51 12.51
N LYS A 10 0.90 -1.85 13.15
CA LYS A 10 -0.50 -1.91 12.73
C LYS A 10 -0.68 -1.37 11.30
N LEU A 11 -0.06 -0.24 10.97
CA LEU A 11 -0.12 0.32 9.62
C LEU A 11 0.67 -0.52 8.60
N LEU A 12 1.83 -1.05 8.97
CA LEU A 12 2.61 -1.92 8.10
C LEU A 12 1.85 -3.20 7.76
N ILE A 13 1.20 -3.84 8.74
CA ILE A 13 0.36 -5.03 8.52
C ILE A 13 -0.84 -4.69 7.65
N LEU A 14 -1.51 -3.55 7.90
CA LEU A 14 -2.63 -3.09 7.08
C LEU A 14 -2.22 -2.95 5.61
N ASN A 15 -1.15 -2.21 5.35
CA ASN A 15 -0.64 -1.96 4.00
C ASN A 15 -0.19 -3.27 3.34
N ALA A 16 0.54 -4.13 4.05
CA ALA A 16 0.95 -5.44 3.55
C ALA A 16 -0.24 -6.36 3.21
N ALA A 17 -1.28 -6.38 4.04
CA ALA A 17 -2.49 -7.16 3.77
C ALA A 17 -3.22 -6.67 2.52
N ILE A 18 -3.31 -5.34 2.33
CA ILE A 18 -3.91 -4.74 1.13
C ILE A 18 -3.11 -5.12 -0.12
N LEU A 19 -1.79 -5.00 -0.08
CA LEU A 19 -0.92 -5.38 -1.20
C LEU A 19 -0.99 -6.88 -1.51
N LEU A 20 -1.07 -7.75 -0.49
CA LEU A 20 -1.27 -9.18 -0.71
C LEU A 20 -2.58 -9.46 -1.45
N VAL A 21 -3.68 -8.81 -1.07
CA VAL A 21 -4.96 -8.94 -1.77
C VAL A 21 -4.86 -8.43 -3.21
N ALA A 22 -4.16 -7.32 -3.43
CA ALA A 22 -3.95 -6.75 -4.77
C ALA A 22 -3.18 -7.71 -5.68
N TYR A 23 -1.98 -8.11 -5.26
CA TYR A 23 -1.02 -8.85 -6.10
C TYR A 23 -1.31 -10.35 -6.19
N LEU A 24 -1.93 -10.96 -5.17
CA LEU A 24 -2.26 -12.40 -5.18
C LEU A 24 -3.71 -12.68 -5.60
N GLY A 25 -4.62 -11.71 -5.43
CA GLY A 25 -6.04 -11.89 -5.72
C GLY A 25 -6.52 -11.07 -6.90
N LEU A 26 -6.39 -9.74 -6.80
CA LEU A 26 -7.02 -8.80 -7.73
C LEU A 26 -6.35 -8.84 -9.11
N TYR A 27 -5.01 -8.71 -9.18
CA TYR A 27 -4.28 -8.72 -10.44
C TYR A 27 -4.32 -10.04 -11.21
N PRO A 28 -4.16 -11.22 -10.59
CA PRO A 28 -4.29 -12.50 -11.30
C PRO A 28 -5.71 -12.75 -11.86
N SER A 29 -6.73 -12.15 -11.24
CA SER A 29 -8.12 -12.25 -11.69
C SER A 29 -8.47 -11.32 -12.86
N MET A 30 -7.61 -10.33 -13.16
CA MET A 30 -7.86 -9.41 -14.27
C MET A 30 -7.58 -10.05 -15.62
N ARG A 31 -8.61 -10.05 -16.48
CA ARG A 31 -8.55 -10.61 -17.84
C ARG A 31 -7.56 -9.90 -18.79
N LYS A 32 -7.27 -8.62 -18.53
CA LYS A 32 -6.22 -7.82 -19.19
C LYS A 32 -5.53 -6.98 -18.13
N ILE A 33 -4.23 -7.18 -17.97
CA ILE A 33 -3.41 -6.43 -17.02
C ILE A 33 -2.67 -5.36 -17.81
N THR A 34 -3.01 -4.11 -17.59
CA THR A 34 -2.33 -2.94 -18.15
C THR A 34 -1.90 -2.03 -17.00
N VAL A 35 -0.82 -1.27 -17.20
CA VAL A 35 -0.28 -0.35 -16.17
C VAL A 35 -1.35 0.63 -15.67
N ASN A 36 -2.11 1.24 -16.58
CA ASN A 36 -3.18 2.18 -16.21
C ASN A 36 -4.23 1.55 -15.29
N ARG A 37 -4.61 0.29 -15.53
CA ARG A 37 -5.57 -0.41 -14.66
C ARG A 37 -4.98 -0.71 -13.29
N MET A 38 -3.72 -1.13 -13.24
CA MET A 38 -3.01 -1.37 -11.98
C MET A 38 -2.94 -0.06 -11.18
N MET A 39 -2.51 1.04 -11.79
CA MET A 39 -2.44 2.35 -11.13
C MET A 39 -3.78 2.82 -10.55
N VAL A 40 -4.90 2.63 -11.26
CA VAL A 40 -6.23 2.99 -10.74
C VAL A 40 -6.58 2.13 -9.53
N VAL A 41 -6.31 0.84 -9.59
CA VAL A 41 -6.58 -0.10 -8.48
C VAL A 41 -5.71 0.24 -7.28
N ASP A 42 -4.41 0.45 -7.48
CA ASP A 42 -3.45 0.85 -6.44
C ASP A 42 -3.85 2.18 -5.79
N MET A 43 -4.33 3.16 -6.57
CA MET A 43 -4.85 4.42 -6.04
C MET A 43 -6.08 4.21 -5.13
N VAL A 44 -7.03 3.37 -5.56
CA VAL A 44 -8.22 3.05 -4.76
C VAL A 44 -7.84 2.31 -3.48
N LEU A 45 -6.93 1.36 -3.56
CA LEU A 45 -6.44 0.59 -2.42
C LEU A 45 -5.68 1.47 -1.42
N THR A 46 -4.85 2.38 -1.91
CA THR A 46 -4.16 3.38 -1.08
C THR A 46 -5.16 4.32 -0.40
N ALA A 47 -6.19 4.78 -1.11
CA ALA A 47 -7.25 5.60 -0.52
C ALA A 47 -8.02 4.84 0.57
N LEU A 48 -8.35 3.57 0.35
CA LEU A 48 -8.98 2.71 1.36
C LEU A 48 -8.08 2.50 2.58
N ALA A 49 -6.77 2.26 2.37
CA ALA A 49 -5.80 2.15 3.44
C ALA A 49 -5.77 3.42 4.30
N LEU A 50 -5.80 4.60 3.67
CA LEU A 50 -5.84 5.88 4.36
C LEU A 50 -7.13 6.12 5.14
N ILE A 51 -8.27 5.69 4.62
CA ILE A 51 -9.55 5.78 5.34
C ILE A 51 -9.50 4.90 6.61
N VAL A 52 -8.98 3.68 6.51
CA VAL A 52 -8.82 2.79 7.67
C VAL A 52 -7.80 3.36 8.66
N ALA A 53 -6.66 3.86 8.18
CA ALA A 53 -5.66 4.51 9.03
C ALA A 53 -6.24 5.74 9.74
N ALA A 54 -7.05 6.54 9.05
CA ALA A 54 -7.78 7.65 9.65
C ALA A 54 -8.76 7.14 10.72
N ALA A 55 -9.52 6.09 10.47
CA ALA A 55 -10.43 5.54 11.48
C ALA A 55 -9.70 5.04 12.74
N LEU A 56 -8.45 4.58 12.60
CA LEU A 56 -7.64 4.07 13.72
C LEU A 56 -6.91 5.17 14.50
N PHE A 57 -6.41 6.21 13.82
CA PHE A 57 -5.46 7.16 14.40
C PHE A 57 -5.86 8.63 14.26
N ARG A 58 -6.97 8.96 13.58
CA ARG A 58 -7.47 10.34 13.53
C ARG A 58 -7.81 10.81 14.94
N GLY A 59 -7.24 11.94 15.34
CA GLY A 59 -7.41 12.50 16.69
C GLY A 59 -6.47 11.89 17.74
N SER A 60 -5.57 10.98 17.36
CA SER A 60 -4.48 10.54 18.22
C SER A 60 -3.24 11.41 18.02
N ASP A 61 -2.63 11.87 19.12
CA ASP A 61 -1.32 12.54 19.10
C ASP A 61 -0.16 11.54 19.05
N THR A 62 -0.40 10.36 18.47
CA THR A 62 0.61 9.29 18.41
C THR A 62 1.67 9.65 17.37
N PRO A 63 2.94 9.85 17.76
CA PRO A 63 4.02 10.07 16.81
C PRO A 63 4.34 8.75 16.11
N PHE A 64 4.56 8.79 14.79
CA PHE A 64 5.02 7.65 14.01
C PHE A 64 6.48 7.85 13.63
N SER A 65 7.34 6.88 13.90
CA SER A 65 8.76 6.99 13.53
C SER A 65 9.00 6.36 12.16
N LEU A 66 9.43 7.16 11.18
CA LEU A 66 10.22 6.66 10.06
C LEU A 66 11.69 6.56 10.50
N ILE A 67 12.48 5.73 9.82
CA ILE A 67 13.88 5.43 10.21
C ILE A 67 14.72 6.72 10.41
N LEU A 68 14.40 7.78 9.67
CA LEU A 68 15.17 9.04 9.67
C LEU A 68 14.49 10.19 10.44
N PHE A 69 13.17 10.17 10.62
CA PHE A 69 12.41 11.27 11.23
C PHE A 69 11.04 10.81 11.74
N GLN A 70 10.44 11.58 12.64
CA GLN A 70 9.08 11.35 13.10
C GLN A 70 8.05 12.07 12.22
N THR A 71 6.89 11.47 12.06
CA THR A 71 5.81 11.99 11.22
C THR A 71 4.43 11.59 11.78
N ASN A 72 3.37 11.97 11.08
CA ASN A 72 1.99 11.59 11.42
C ASN A 72 1.58 10.27 10.73
N TRP A 73 0.47 9.69 11.18
CA TRP A 73 -0.06 8.42 10.64
C TRP A 73 -0.31 8.47 9.13
N ALA A 74 -0.72 9.61 8.56
CA ALA A 74 -1.08 9.72 7.15
C ALA A 74 0.17 9.65 6.27
N VAL A 75 1.18 10.46 6.59
CA VAL A 75 2.47 10.48 5.89
C VAL A 75 3.20 9.14 6.06
N PHE A 76 3.20 8.58 7.27
CA PHE A 76 3.77 7.26 7.53
C PHE A 76 3.09 6.19 6.66
N SER A 77 1.76 6.18 6.60
CA SER A 77 1.00 5.21 5.81
C SER A 77 1.30 5.31 4.31
N ILE A 78 1.31 6.53 3.74
CA ILE A 78 1.60 6.75 2.32
C ILE A 78 3.01 6.29 1.97
N LEU A 79 4.01 6.72 2.74
CA LEU A 79 5.41 6.41 2.45
C LEU A 79 5.69 4.91 2.59
N THR A 80 5.18 4.27 3.64
CA THR A 80 5.37 2.82 3.82
C THR A 80 4.61 2.01 2.78
N MET A 81 3.40 2.42 2.39
CA MET A 81 2.67 1.81 1.27
C MET A 81 3.51 1.86 0.00
N ALA A 82 3.97 3.05 -0.40
CA ALA A 82 4.77 3.22 -1.62
C ALA A 82 6.07 2.39 -1.58
N VAL A 83 6.78 2.39 -0.46
CA VAL A 83 8.01 1.59 -0.29
C VAL A 83 7.76 0.09 -0.44
N MET A 84 6.61 -0.41 0.02
CA MET A 84 6.25 -1.83 -0.13
C MET A 84 5.68 -2.15 -1.51
N GLU A 85 4.93 -1.22 -2.10
CA GLU A 85 4.25 -1.40 -3.38
C GLU A 85 5.21 -1.36 -4.57
N ILE A 86 6.10 -0.36 -4.64
CA ILE A 86 7.03 -0.19 -5.76
C ILE A 86 7.82 -1.46 -6.11
N PRO A 87 8.48 -2.16 -5.16
CA PRO A 87 9.21 -3.39 -5.50
C PRO A 87 8.28 -4.51 -5.98
N LEU A 88 7.06 -4.63 -5.42
CA LEU A 88 6.07 -5.60 -5.88
C LEU A 88 5.58 -5.28 -7.29
N PHE A 89 5.32 -4.00 -7.57
CA PHE A 89 4.91 -3.51 -8.88
C PHE A 89 5.97 -3.84 -9.95
N ILE A 90 7.23 -3.47 -9.70
CA ILE A 90 8.34 -3.75 -10.61
C ILE A 90 8.50 -5.26 -10.83
N TRP A 91 8.45 -6.06 -9.75
CA TRP A 91 8.53 -7.51 -9.84
C TRP A 91 7.39 -8.09 -10.68
N PHE A 92 6.16 -7.63 -10.45
CA PHE A 92 4.98 -8.11 -11.14
C PHE A 92 5.02 -7.76 -12.63
N CYS A 93 5.34 -6.52 -12.99
CA CYS A 93 5.48 -6.09 -14.38
C CYS A 93 6.54 -6.94 -15.11
N ARG A 94 7.70 -7.16 -14.48
CA ARG A 94 8.76 -8.01 -15.05
C ARG A 94 8.32 -9.46 -15.23
N LYS A 95 7.58 -10.02 -14.27
CA LYS A 95 7.08 -11.40 -14.31
C LYS A 95 6.04 -11.61 -15.42
N HIS A 96 5.21 -10.61 -15.67
CA HIS A 96 4.12 -10.68 -16.64
C HIS A 96 4.46 -10.04 -18.01
N GLY A 97 5.68 -9.53 -18.18
CA GLY A 97 6.11 -8.88 -19.43
C GLY A 97 5.35 -7.59 -19.75
N ILE A 98 4.85 -6.88 -18.72
CA ILE A 98 4.08 -5.65 -18.87
C ILE A 98 5.05 -4.49 -19.07
N ASP A 99 4.83 -3.68 -20.10
CA ASP A 99 5.62 -2.47 -20.33
C ASP A 99 5.26 -1.38 -19.32
N ILE A 100 6.26 -0.96 -18.55
CA ILE A 100 6.15 0.05 -17.49
C ILE A 100 6.01 1.46 -18.09
N SER A 101 6.34 1.65 -19.38
CA SER A 101 6.22 2.92 -20.12
C SER A 101 4.76 3.37 -20.32
N GLY A 102 3.77 2.51 -20.04
CA GLY A 102 2.35 2.85 -20.21
C GLY A 102 1.95 3.15 -21.66
N SER A 103 2.71 2.61 -22.61
CA SER A 103 2.57 2.83 -24.06
C SER A 103 1.68 1.77 -24.73
N ASP A 104 0.57 1.40 -24.06
CA ASP A 104 -0.46 0.48 -24.57
C ASP A 104 -1.64 1.22 -25.22
#